data_AF-A0A2E4UST1-F1
#
_entry.id   AF-A0A2E4UST1-F1
#
_cell.length_a   1.000
_cell.length_b   1.000
_cell.length_c   1.000
_cell.angle_alpha   90.00
_cell.angle_beta   90.00
_cell.angle_gamma   90.00
#
_symmetry.space_group_name_H-M   'P 1'
#
loop_
_entity.id
_entity.type
_entity.pdbx_description
1 polymer ?
#
loop_
_entity_poly.entity_id
_entity_poly.type
_entity_poly.pdbx_seq_one_letter_code
_entity_poly.pdbx_strand_id
1 'polypeptide(L)'
;MAERLKHTLSTHYRGADLELTFDGEGHVSLLINGITRQSADLETGGTTRLSSTVQTDYEWHEFVEGIVQPQGNTIEAVLIANNAELARQTYA
;
A
#
# COMPACT_ATOMS: atom_id res chain seq x y z
N MET A 1 13.08 -23.84 -3.68
CA MET A 1 13.03 -22.43 -3.25
C MET A 1 11.57 -22.05 -3.28
N ALA A 2 10.96 -21.75 -2.13
CA ALA A 2 9.54 -21.43 -2.08
C ALA A 2 9.32 -20.10 -2.78
N GLU A 3 8.44 -20.09 -3.79
CA GLU A 3 7.96 -18.87 -4.42
C GLU A 3 7.21 -18.08 -3.34
N ARG A 4 7.77 -16.95 -2.92
CA ARG A 4 7.12 -16.09 -1.92
C ARG A 4 5.88 -15.50 -2.58
N LEU A 5 4.70 -15.86 -2.08
CA LEU A 5 3.45 -15.24 -2.51
C LEU A 5 3.56 -13.75 -2.19
N LYS A 6 3.62 -12.95 -3.24
CA LYS A 6 3.62 -11.49 -3.18
C LYS A 6 2.28 -11.02 -3.74
N HIS A 7 1.60 -10.21 -2.96
CA HIS A 7 0.38 -9.55 -3.36
C HIS A 7 0.66 -8.08 -3.65
N THR A 8 -0.10 -7.54 -4.61
CA THR A 8 -0.01 -6.13 -5.01
C THR A 8 -1.43 -5.60 -5.18
N LEU A 9 -1.71 -4.48 -4.53
CA LEU A 9 -2.84 -3.61 -4.83
C LEU A 9 -2.29 -2.39 -5.57
N SER A 10 -2.80 -2.11 -6.77
CA SER A 10 -2.35 -0.97 -7.56
C SER A 10 -3.50 -0.12 -8.06
N THR A 11 -3.25 1.18 -8.20
CA THR A 11 -4.20 2.13 -8.80
C THR A 11 -3.46 3.31 -9.42
N HIS A 12 -4.05 3.91 -10.45
CA HIS A 12 -3.53 5.11 -11.08
C HIS A 12 -4.31 6.32 -10.58
N TYR A 13 -3.62 7.32 -10.01
CA TYR A 13 -4.24 8.50 -9.44
C TYR A 13 -3.46 9.76 -9.78
N ARG A 14 -4.11 10.70 -10.48
CA ARG A 14 -3.56 12.02 -10.84
C ARG A 14 -2.14 11.95 -11.43
N GLY A 15 -1.90 11.02 -12.36
CA GLY A 15 -0.60 10.88 -13.02
C GLY A 15 0.46 10.13 -12.20
N ALA A 16 0.10 9.60 -11.02
CA ALA A 16 0.96 8.73 -10.22
C ALA A 16 0.41 7.30 -10.20
N ASP A 17 1.30 6.33 -10.37
CA ASP A 17 1.04 4.92 -10.13
C ASP A 17 1.30 4.62 -8.66
N LEU A 18 0.25 4.24 -7.93
CA LEU A 18 0.32 3.90 -6.52
C LEU A 18 0.23 2.38 -6.38
N GLU A 19 1.18 1.79 -5.65
CA GLU A 19 1.21 0.36 -5.40
C GLU A 19 1.45 0.08 -3.93
N LEU A 20 0.65 -0.81 -3.36
CA LEU A 20 0.84 -1.38 -2.04
C LEU A 20 1.16 -2.85 -2.22
N THR A 21 2.39 -3.22 -1.88
CA THR A 21 2.86 -4.61 -2.00
C THR A 21 3.10 -5.20 -0.64
N PHE A 22 2.78 -6.49 -0.49
CA PHE A 22 3.11 -7.24 0.71
C PHE A 22 3.40 -8.70 0.38
N ASP A 23 4.27 -9.34 1.16
CA ASP A 23 4.64 -10.74 0.98
C ASP A 23 4.23 -11.63 2.16
N GLY A 24 4.36 -12.94 1.97
CA GLY A 24 4.07 -13.93 3.00
C GLY A 24 4.99 -13.89 4.23
N GLU A 25 6.05 -13.08 4.25
CA GLU A 25 6.87 -12.81 5.45
C GLU A 25 6.38 -11.59 6.23
N GLY A 26 5.39 -10.88 5.67
CA GLY A 26 4.82 -9.69 6.27
C GLY A 26 5.52 -8.40 5.86
N HIS A 27 6.43 -8.42 4.90
CA HIS A 27 7.06 -7.18 4.44
C HIS A 27 6.08 -6.38 3.60
N VAL A 28 5.72 -5.17 4.05
CA VAL A 28 4.83 -4.25 3.35
C VAL A 28 5.63 -3.09 2.77
N SER A 29 5.31 -2.68 1.54
CA SER A 29 5.92 -1.52 0.90
C SER A 29 4.88 -0.70 0.13
N LEU A 30 4.96 0.61 0.27
CA LEU A 30 4.24 1.60 -0.53
C LEU A 30 5.18 2.11 -1.62
N LEU A 31 4.83 1.86 -2.88
CA LEU A 31 5.56 2.35 -4.04
C LEU A 31 4.73 3.41 -4.76
N ILE A 32 5.43 4.42 -5.28
CA ILE A 32 4.84 5.52 -6.02
C ILE A 32 5.71 5.73 -7.26
N ASN A 33 5.12 5.54 -8.43
CA ASN A 33 5.83 5.49 -9.72
C ASN A 33 6.99 4.49 -9.71
N GLY A 34 6.76 3.30 -9.12
CA GLY A 34 7.77 2.24 -8.98
C GLY A 34 8.87 2.52 -7.94
N ILE A 35 8.84 3.67 -7.25
CA ILE A 35 9.81 4.01 -6.20
C ILE A 35 9.21 3.66 -4.84
N THR A 36 9.86 2.79 -4.09
CA THR A 36 9.52 2.54 -2.68
C THR A 36 9.67 3.82 -1.86
N ARG A 37 8.55 4.30 -1.30
CA ARG A 37 8.50 5.49 -0.45
C ARG A 37 8.63 5.16 1.02
N GLN A 38 8.00 4.06 1.42
CA GLN A 38 8.07 3.55 2.78
C GLN A 38 7.90 2.04 2.75
N SER A 39 8.57 1.38 3.69
CA SER A 39 8.42 -0.04 3.97
C SER A 39 8.32 -0.26 5.47
N ALA A 40 7.59 -1.28 5.87
CA ALA A 40 7.53 -1.75 7.24
C ALA A 40 7.14 -3.23 7.26
N ASP A 41 7.37 -3.89 8.39
CA ASP A 41 6.86 -5.22 8.61
C ASP A 41 5.42 -5.16 9.12
N LEU A 42 4.64 -6.19 8.80
CA LEU A 42 3.30 -6.40 9.33
C LEU A 42 3.40 -6.61 10.83
N GLU A 43 2.75 -5.73 11.59
CA GLU A 43 2.68 -5.90 13.03
C GLU A 43 1.84 -7.14 13.35
N THR A 44 2.34 -8.01 14.23
CA THR A 44 1.60 -9.21 14.62
C THR A 44 0.29 -8.81 15.31
N GLY A 45 -0.84 -9.10 14.65
CA GLY A 45 -2.17 -8.73 15.14
C GLY A 45 -2.49 -7.23 15.05
N GLY A 46 -1.68 -6.45 14.34
CA GLY A 46 -1.82 -5.00 14.18
C GLY A 46 -2.14 -4.58 12.75
N THR A 47 -2.39 -3.29 12.57
CA THR A 47 -2.58 -2.67 11.25
C THR A 47 -1.30 -1.94 10.88
N THR A 48 -0.72 -2.26 9.73
CA THR A 48 0.45 -1.54 9.22
C THR A 48 -0.01 -0.43 8.30
N ARG A 49 0.37 0.81 8.61
CA ARG A 49 0.08 2.00 7.82
C ARG A 49 1.38 2.62 7.31
N LEU A 50 1.48 2.75 6.00
CA LEU A 50 2.56 3.42 5.28
C LEU A 50 2.02 4.72 4.70
N SER A 51 2.86 5.74 4.61
CA SER A 51 2.43 7.04 4.08
C SER A 51 3.53 7.75 3.31
N SER A 52 3.12 8.58 2.37
CA SER A 52 4.04 9.46 1.65
C SER A 52 3.31 10.68 1.11
N THR A 53 3.97 11.82 1.10
CA THR A 53 3.48 13.00 0.37
C THR A 53 4.05 12.98 -1.04
N VAL A 54 3.19 13.05 -2.04
CA VAL A 54 3.55 13.01 -3.46
C VAL A 54 3.12 14.29 -4.14
N GLN A 55 4.01 14.88 -4.93
CA GLN A 55 3.61 15.93 -5.86
C GLN A 55 2.97 15.29 -7.09
N THR A 56 1.65 15.43 -7.24
CA THR A 56 0.91 14.89 -8.39
C THR A 56 0.65 15.95 -9.47
N ASP A 57 0.91 17.23 -9.19
CA ASP A 57 0.75 18.34 -10.15
C ASP A 57 1.60 19.57 -9.74
N TYR A 58 1.56 20.64 -10.54
CA TYR A 58 2.38 21.86 -10.41
C TYR A 58 2.32 22.52 -9.02
N GLU A 59 1.19 22.42 -8.31
CA GLU A 59 1.02 22.95 -6.93
C GLU A 59 0.41 21.94 -5.94
N TRP A 60 0.05 20.73 -6.38
CA TRP A 60 -0.70 19.79 -5.55
C TRP A 60 0.21 18.73 -4.93
N HIS A 61 0.21 18.72 -3.60
CA HIS A 61 0.78 17.66 -2.78
C HIS A 61 -0.35 16.78 -2.25
N GLU A 62 -0.35 15.51 -2.61
CA GLU A 62 -1.30 14.53 -2.12
C GLU A 62 -0.65 13.73 -0.99
N PHE A 63 -1.35 13.61 0.13
CA PHE A 63 -0.98 12.69 1.19
C PHE A 63 -1.53 11.31 0.86
N VAL A 64 -0.65 10.37 0.53
CA VAL A 64 -1.00 9.00 0.17
C VAL A 64 -0.74 8.08 1.36
N GLU A 65 -1.66 7.17 1.61
CA GLU A 65 -1.55 6.13 2.62
C GLU A 65 -1.81 4.75 2.00
N GLY A 66 -0.99 3.78 2.39
CA GLY A 66 -1.21 2.36 2.15
C GLY A 66 -1.44 1.67 3.49
N ILE A 67 -2.57 0.97 3.63
CA ILE A 67 -2.96 0.28 4.86
C ILE A 67 -3.05 -1.21 4.56
N VAL A 68 -2.38 -2.02 5.37
CA VAL A 68 -2.49 -3.48 5.35
C VAL A 68 -2.96 -3.95 6.72
N GLN A 69 -4.09 -4.65 6.76
CA GLN A 69 -4.71 -5.12 7.98
C GLN A 69 -5.01 -6.63 7.88
N PRO A 70 -4.40 -7.47 8.73
CA PRO A 70 -4.82 -8.85 8.90
C PRO A 70 -6.26 -8.93 9.44
N GLN A 71 -7.06 -9.79 8.82
CA GLN A 71 -8.46 -10.06 9.14
C GLN A 71 -8.66 -11.58 9.23
N GLY A 72 -8.34 -12.15 10.40
CA GLY A 72 -8.39 -13.60 10.61
C GLY A 72 -7.42 -14.32 9.67
N ASN A 73 -7.97 -15.04 8.68
CA ASN A 73 -7.20 -15.78 7.67
C ASN A 73 -7.08 -15.04 6.34
N THR A 74 -7.34 -13.73 6.32
CA THR A 74 -7.25 -12.87 5.14
C THR A 74 -6.47 -11.61 5.47
N ILE A 75 -6.03 -10.88 4.45
CA ILE A 75 -5.41 -9.58 4.57
C ILE A 75 -6.23 -8.57 3.76
N GLU A 76 -6.67 -7.49 4.39
CA GLU A 76 -7.24 -6.34 3.70
C GLU A 76 -6.15 -5.32 3.38
N ALA A 77 -6.11 -4.85 2.15
CA ALA A 77 -5.23 -3.79 1.68
C ALA A 77 -6.06 -2.62 1.17
N VAL A 78 -5.67 -1.39 1.53
CA VAL A 78 -6.36 -0.16 1.13
C VAL A 78 -5.35 0.90 0.72
N LEU A 79 -5.63 1.59 -0.39
CA LEU A 79 -4.92 2.79 -0.82
C LEU A 79 -5.82 4.01 -0.65
N ILE A 80 -5.29 5.05 -0.01
CA ILE A 80 -6.00 6.29 0.31
C ILE A 80 -5.15 7.45 -0.18
N ALA A 81 -5.77 8.48 -0.76
CA ALA A 81 -5.13 9.78 -1.00
C ALA A 81 -6.00 10.91 -0.45
N ASN A 82 -5.43 11.80 0.37
CA ASN A 82 -6.12 12.94 0.95
C ASN A 82 -7.45 12.57 1.65
N ASN A 83 -7.45 11.45 2.39
CA ASN A 83 -8.63 10.85 3.05
C ASN A 83 -9.70 10.26 2.11
N ALA A 84 -9.47 10.20 0.80
CA ALA A 84 -10.33 9.50 -0.15
C ALA A 84 -9.76 8.10 -0.45
N GLU A 85 -10.58 7.06 -0.26
CA GLU A 85 -10.23 5.70 -0.69
C GLU A 85 -10.13 5.64 -2.21
N LEU A 86 -9.01 5.14 -2.71
CA LEU A 86 -8.75 4.96 -4.13
C LEU A 86 -8.94 3.51 -4.57
N ALA A 87 -8.53 2.58 -3.71
CA ALA A 87 -8.63 1.16 -3.99
C ALA A 87 -8.67 0.35 -2.69
N ARG A 88 -9.34 -0.80 -2.75
CA ARG A 88 -9.45 -1.77 -1.65
C ARG A 88 -9.48 -3.18 -2.22
N GLN A 89 -8.75 -4.10 -1.59
CA GLN A 89 -8.81 -5.51 -1.93
C GLN A 89 -8.55 -6.39 -0.70
N THR A 90 -9.18 -7.56 -0.68
CA THR A 90 -8.95 -8.62 0.31
C THR A 90 -8.25 -9.80 -0.34
N TYR A 91 -7.23 -10.32 0.32
CA TYR A 91 -6.41 -11.45 -0.12
C TYR A 91 -6.52 -12.59 0.90
N ALA A 92 -6.54 -13.83 0.42
CA ALA A 92 -6.71 -15.04 1.22
C ALA A 92 -5.41 -15.86 1.27
#